data_AF-A0A813XAJ5-F1
#
_entry.id   AF-A0A813XAJ5-F1
#
_cell.length_a   1.000
_cell.length_b   1.000
_cell.length_c   1.000
_cell.angle_alpha   90.00
_cell.angle_beta   90.00
_cell.angle_gamma   90.00
#
_symmetry.space_group_name_H-M   'P 1'
#
loop_
_entity.id
_entity.type
_entity.pdbx_description
1 polymer ?
#
loop_
_entity_poly.entity_id
_entity_poly.type
_entity_poly.pdbx_seq_one_letter_code
_entity_poly.pdbx_strand_id
1 'polypeptide(L)'
;MNISFQQITKSRDYILSIGFPRSFLFFMIRINRSRDPVAYLRYIIDHYSNLPSSIAFVHGHRTSWHQRDPSDIVTALRALQCHKYNYMPLTNKKTEHEFKQNSRNRQDRVNYNLWKAVLQKELRPAPANGIRTHCYVTFAIKREAFLTHPTIVYSNILDYLLTTSYSDYYTSRTLEYA
;
A
#
# COMPACT_ATOMS: atom_id res chain seq x y z
N MET A 1 6.33 8.43 -24.37
CA MET A 1 6.00 9.67 -23.64
C MET A 1 6.65 9.56 -22.26
N ASN A 2 7.50 10.52 -21.91
CA ASN A 2 8.50 10.43 -20.84
C ASN A 2 7.89 10.43 -19.43
N ILE A 3 8.39 9.54 -18.57
CA ILE A 3 8.17 9.60 -17.12
C ILE A 3 9.43 10.21 -16.52
N SER A 4 9.29 11.38 -15.91
CA SER A 4 10.34 12.13 -15.23
C SER A 4 10.21 11.94 -13.72
N PHE A 5 11.28 11.47 -13.08
CA PHE A 5 11.44 11.57 -11.63
C PHE A 5 12.03 12.94 -11.31
N GLN A 6 11.41 13.72 -10.42
CA GLN A 6 12.02 14.93 -9.87
C GLN A 6 12.22 14.81 -8.36
N GLN A 7 13.45 15.09 -7.95
CA GLN A 7 13.84 15.44 -6.59
C GLN A 7 13.15 16.76 -6.22
N ILE A 8 12.26 16.77 -5.22
CA ILE A 8 11.46 17.96 -4.91
C ILE A 8 12.04 18.80 -3.76
N THR A 9 12.99 18.31 -2.98
CA THR A 9 13.64 19.10 -1.91
C THR A 9 15.11 18.73 -1.70
N LYS A 10 15.87 19.61 -1.03
CA LYS A 10 17.28 19.39 -0.62
C LYS A 10 17.48 18.23 0.38
N SER A 11 16.40 17.54 0.79
CA SER A 11 16.40 16.29 1.55
C SER A 11 16.14 15.10 0.61
N ARG A 12 16.74 13.94 0.89
CA ARG A 12 16.68 12.72 0.04
C ARG A 12 15.30 12.01 0.08
N ASP A 13 14.22 12.75 -0.11
CA ASP A 13 12.85 12.23 -0.06
C ASP A 13 12.32 11.96 -1.48
N TYR A 14 11.74 10.78 -1.71
CA TYR A 14 11.28 10.33 -3.03
C TYR A 14 9.77 10.09 -3.03
N ILE A 15 9.09 10.63 -4.05
CA ILE A 15 7.66 10.40 -4.31
C ILE A 15 7.55 9.34 -5.41
N LEU A 16 6.99 8.19 -5.09
CA LEU A 16 6.62 7.20 -6.09
C LEU A 16 5.20 7.52 -6.58
N SER A 17 5.11 8.38 -7.60
CA SER A 17 3.94 8.35 -8.47
C SER A 17 4.01 7.05 -9.27
N ILE A 18 2.95 6.26 -9.28
CA ILE A 18 2.85 5.08 -10.15
C ILE A 18 2.73 5.59 -11.60
N GLY A 19 3.87 5.95 -12.18
CA GLY A 19 4.11 6.06 -13.60
C GLY A 19 5.11 4.97 -13.96
N PHE A 20 4.62 3.91 -14.61
CA PHE A 20 5.32 2.64 -14.72
C PHE A 20 6.61 2.71 -15.57
N PRO A 21 7.80 2.32 -15.07
CA PRO A 21 8.94 2.05 -15.94
C PRO A 21 8.69 0.81 -16.81
N ARG A 22 9.26 0.79 -18.02
CA ARG A 22 8.94 -0.19 -19.09
C ARG A 22 9.14 -1.67 -18.68
N SER A 23 10.14 -1.96 -17.85
CA SER A 23 10.43 -3.31 -17.34
C SER A 23 9.41 -3.78 -16.28
N PHE A 24 8.99 -2.87 -15.39
CA PHE A 24 7.97 -3.12 -14.37
C PHE A 24 6.57 -3.24 -14.98
N LEU A 25 6.31 -2.44 -16.02
CA LEU A 25 5.10 -2.56 -16.86
C LEU A 25 5.02 -3.94 -17.53
N PHE A 26 6.13 -4.47 -18.03
CA PHE A 26 6.18 -5.80 -18.67
C PHE A 26 5.85 -6.95 -17.69
N PHE A 27 6.28 -6.84 -16.44
CA PHE A 27 5.97 -7.82 -15.39
C PHE A 27 4.54 -7.70 -14.86
N MET A 28 3.99 -6.48 -14.68
CA MET A 28 2.56 -6.30 -14.36
C MET A 28 1.63 -6.73 -15.50
N ILE A 29 2.04 -6.58 -16.77
CA ILE A 29 1.32 -7.16 -17.91
C ILE A 29 1.30 -8.69 -17.82
N ARG A 30 2.37 -9.31 -17.30
CA ARG A 30 2.46 -10.77 -17.07
C ARG A 30 1.68 -11.23 -15.84
N ILE A 31 1.59 -10.41 -14.81
CA ILE A 31 0.78 -10.64 -13.61
C ILE A 31 -0.44 -9.71 -13.67
N ASN A 32 -1.43 -10.09 -14.47
CA ASN A 32 -2.74 -9.42 -14.49
C ASN A 32 -3.58 -9.81 -13.25
N ARG A 33 -2.96 -9.73 -12.06
CA ARG A 33 -3.51 -10.19 -10.78
C ARG A 33 -3.26 -9.18 -9.67
N SER A 34 -4.26 -8.94 -8.83
CA SER A 34 -4.12 -8.20 -7.55
C SER A 34 -3.64 -6.73 -7.59
N ARG A 35 -3.48 -6.10 -8.77
CA ARG A 35 -3.31 -4.63 -9.00
C ARG A 35 -2.34 -3.91 -8.04
N ASP A 36 -2.78 -2.82 -7.40
CA ASP A 36 -1.95 -1.87 -6.64
C ASP A 36 -1.13 -2.51 -5.50
N PRO A 37 -1.69 -3.40 -4.66
CA PRO A 37 -0.94 -4.14 -3.65
C PRO A 37 0.32 -4.85 -4.16
N VAL A 38 0.26 -5.46 -5.34
CA VAL A 38 1.40 -6.18 -5.93
C VAL A 38 2.50 -5.21 -6.33
N ALA A 39 2.16 -4.05 -6.89
CA ALA A 39 3.13 -3.03 -7.26
C ALA A 39 3.91 -2.52 -6.04
N TYR A 40 3.20 -2.25 -4.93
CA TYR A 40 3.81 -1.78 -3.68
C TYR A 40 4.76 -2.81 -3.08
N LEU A 41 4.29 -4.05 -2.92
CA LEU A 41 5.09 -5.13 -2.35
C LEU A 41 6.32 -5.40 -3.21
N ARG A 42 6.18 -5.39 -4.53
CA ARG A 42 7.30 -5.63 -5.44
C ARG A 42 8.36 -4.52 -5.33
N TYR A 43 7.95 -3.26 -5.29
CA TYR A 43 8.88 -2.14 -5.05
C TYR A 43 9.64 -2.31 -3.74
N ILE A 44 8.93 -2.65 -2.65
CA ILE A 44 9.54 -2.86 -1.33
C ILE A 44 10.57 -3.99 -1.39
N ILE A 45 10.22 -5.12 -2.02
CA ILE A 45 11.10 -6.30 -2.13
C ILE A 45 12.34 -5.98 -2.99
N ASP A 46 12.16 -5.41 -4.18
CA ASP A 46 13.24 -5.15 -5.14
C ASP A 46 14.24 -4.10 -4.61
N HIS A 47 13.79 -3.19 -3.76
CA HIS A 47 14.60 -2.10 -3.23
C HIS A 47 14.91 -2.23 -1.74
N TYR A 48 14.60 -3.36 -1.10
CA TYR A 48 14.62 -3.49 0.36
C TYR A 48 15.94 -3.02 1.02
N SER A 49 17.08 -3.45 0.46
CA SER A 49 18.42 -3.08 0.92
C SER A 49 18.80 -1.62 0.65
N ASN A 50 18.08 -0.92 -0.24
CA ASN A 50 18.35 0.46 -0.64
C ASN A 50 17.09 1.35 -0.72
N LEU A 51 16.09 1.12 0.14
CA LEU A 51 14.90 1.97 0.25
C LEU A 51 15.28 3.44 0.56
N PRO A 52 14.61 4.42 -0.04
CA PRO A 52 14.74 5.82 0.37
C PRO A 52 14.33 6.06 1.83
N SER A 53 14.80 7.14 2.47
CA SER A 53 14.42 7.50 3.86
C SER A 53 12.91 7.62 4.07
N SER A 54 12.18 8.09 3.06
CA SER A 54 10.72 8.16 3.06
C SER A 54 10.20 7.88 1.67
N ILE A 55 9.09 7.16 1.60
CA ILE A 55 8.43 6.71 0.37
C ILE A 55 6.96 7.10 0.45
N ALA A 56 6.44 7.74 -0.60
CA ALA A 56 5.02 7.97 -0.76
C ALA A 56 4.45 7.09 -1.88
N PHE A 57 3.43 6.31 -1.57
CA PHE A 57 2.64 5.56 -2.53
C PHE A 57 1.37 6.35 -2.83
N VAL A 58 1.18 6.72 -4.09
CA VAL A 58 0.06 7.57 -4.51
C VAL A 58 -0.59 7.02 -5.79
N HIS A 59 -1.90 7.19 -5.93
CA HIS A 59 -2.57 6.96 -7.21
C HIS A 59 -2.05 7.93 -8.29
N GLY A 60 -2.02 7.47 -9.55
CA GLY A 60 -1.51 8.25 -10.69
C GLY A 60 -2.35 9.47 -11.09
N HIS A 61 -3.45 9.75 -10.40
CA HIS A 61 -4.30 10.93 -10.66
C HIS A 61 -3.83 12.11 -9.83
N ARG A 62 -3.74 13.31 -10.43
CA ARG A 62 -3.44 14.54 -9.69
C ARG A 62 -4.56 14.92 -8.74
N THR A 63 -5.79 14.81 -9.21
CA THR A 63 -7.02 15.06 -8.45
C THR A 63 -7.94 13.86 -8.54
N SER A 64 -8.37 13.34 -7.40
CA SER A 64 -9.29 12.20 -7.30
C SER A 64 -10.21 12.32 -6.10
N TRP A 65 -11.40 11.76 -6.22
CA TRP A 65 -12.36 11.66 -5.12
C TRP A 65 -11.88 10.82 -3.94
N HIS A 66 -10.80 10.05 -4.11
CA HIS A 66 -10.17 9.24 -3.06
C HIS A 66 -9.01 9.95 -2.34
N GLN A 67 -8.59 11.14 -2.79
CA GLN A 67 -7.50 11.91 -2.18
C GLN A 67 -8.02 12.81 -1.06
N ARG A 68 -7.16 13.12 -0.08
CA ARG A 68 -7.47 14.07 1.01
C ARG A 68 -7.77 15.45 0.44
N ASP A 69 -8.65 16.21 1.09
CA ASP A 69 -8.85 17.64 0.81
C ASP A 69 -7.61 18.45 1.25
N PRO A 70 -6.98 19.24 0.36
CA PRO A 70 -7.32 19.48 -1.04
C PRO A 70 -7.00 18.29 -1.93
N SER A 71 -7.97 17.89 -2.76
CA SER A 71 -7.89 16.69 -3.63
C SER A 71 -6.70 16.67 -4.57
N ASP A 72 -5.90 17.74 -4.66
CA ASP A 72 -4.61 17.76 -5.35
C ASP A 72 -3.53 17.05 -4.52
N ILE A 73 -3.06 15.90 -5.03
CA ILE A 73 -2.00 15.11 -4.40
C ILE A 73 -0.70 15.89 -4.19
N VAL A 74 -0.38 16.87 -5.04
CA VAL A 74 0.82 17.71 -4.89
C VAL A 74 0.72 18.52 -3.61
N THR A 75 -0.46 19.05 -3.32
CA THR A 75 -0.69 19.81 -2.09
C THR A 75 -0.63 18.91 -0.86
N ALA A 76 -1.21 17.71 -0.94
CA ALA A 76 -1.12 16.71 0.13
C ALA A 76 0.33 16.29 0.42
N LEU A 77 1.14 16.10 -0.62
CA LEU A 77 2.56 15.74 -0.51
C LEU A 77 3.40 16.87 0.12
N ARG A 78 3.12 18.13 -0.20
CA ARG A 78 3.79 19.30 0.42
C ARG A 78 3.50 19.43 1.91
N ALA A 79 2.38 18.88 2.38
CA ALA A 79 1.97 18.91 3.78
C ALA A 79 2.53 17.74 4.62
N LEU A 80 3.32 16.84 4.02
CA LEU A 80 3.89 15.69 4.71
C LEU A 80 4.83 16.13 5.84
N GLN A 81 4.61 15.57 7.02
CA GLN A 81 5.45 15.78 8.20
C GLN A 81 6.33 14.54 8.42
N CYS A 82 7.13 14.17 7.41
CA CYS A 82 7.99 12.99 7.44
C CYS A 82 8.95 13.03 8.63
N HIS A 83 9.37 14.19 9.11
CA HIS A 83 10.21 14.28 10.31
C HIS A 83 9.49 13.81 11.59
N LYS A 84 8.15 13.91 11.65
CA LYS A 84 7.35 13.70 12.87
C LYS A 84 6.72 12.32 12.95
N TYR A 85 6.29 11.75 11.82
CA TYR A 85 5.52 10.50 11.80
C TYR A 85 6.17 9.46 10.88
N ASN A 86 6.10 8.19 11.29
CA ASN A 86 6.61 7.07 10.49
C ASN A 86 5.63 6.60 9.42
N TYR A 87 4.33 6.85 9.61
CA TYR A 87 3.25 6.55 8.67
C TYR A 87 2.28 7.72 8.64
N MET A 88 1.87 8.14 7.44
CA MET A 88 0.99 9.28 7.21
C MET A 88 -0.02 8.92 6.11
N PRO A 89 -1.29 8.69 6.45
CA PRO A 89 -2.33 8.52 5.44
C PRO A 89 -2.57 9.85 4.70
N LEU A 90 -2.67 9.79 3.37
CA LEU A 90 -2.87 10.94 2.49
C LEU A 90 -4.31 11.05 1.96
N THR A 91 -5.26 10.42 2.66
CA THR A 91 -6.70 10.51 2.37
C THR A 91 -7.49 10.91 3.63
N ASN A 92 -8.66 11.51 3.44
CA ASN A 92 -9.57 11.92 4.51
C ASN A 92 -10.87 11.11 4.54
N LYS A 93 -11.02 10.07 3.69
CA LYS A 93 -12.24 9.28 3.68
C LYS A 93 -12.29 8.36 4.91
N LYS A 94 -13.26 8.63 5.78
CA LYS A 94 -13.66 7.76 6.88
C LYS A 94 -14.51 6.58 6.38
N THR A 95 -14.05 5.85 5.37
CA THR A 95 -14.69 4.58 5.04
C THR A 95 -14.18 3.57 6.03
N GLU A 96 -14.97 3.27 7.06
CA GLU A 96 -14.61 2.29 8.06
C GLU A 96 -14.98 0.89 7.60
N HIS A 97 -14.02 -0.02 7.70
CA HIS A 97 -14.20 -1.44 7.45
C HIS A 97 -13.91 -2.22 8.71
N GLU A 98 -14.70 -3.26 8.97
CA GLU A 98 -14.56 -4.11 10.15
C GLU A 98 -14.15 -5.51 9.72
N PHE A 99 -12.85 -5.81 9.83
CA PHE A 99 -12.29 -7.09 9.41
C PHE A 99 -12.62 -8.18 10.40
N LYS A 100 -13.75 -8.84 10.22
CA LYS A 100 -14.21 -9.93 11.08
C LYS A 100 -14.66 -11.14 10.27
N GLN A 101 -14.49 -12.33 10.87
CA GLN A 101 -14.84 -13.61 10.24
C GLN A 101 -16.31 -13.66 9.76
N ASN A 102 -17.22 -13.10 10.58
CA ASN A 102 -18.66 -13.15 10.33
C ASN A 102 -19.21 -11.83 9.75
N SER A 103 -18.37 -11.01 9.09
CA SER A 103 -18.85 -9.78 8.45
C SER A 103 -19.86 -10.12 7.35
N ARG A 104 -20.91 -9.32 7.16
CA ARG A 104 -21.82 -9.44 6.02
C ARG A 104 -21.13 -9.03 4.71
N ASN A 105 -20.16 -8.12 4.79
CA ASN A 105 -19.36 -7.69 3.65
C ASN A 105 -18.32 -8.76 3.29
N ARG A 106 -18.32 -9.19 2.02
CA ARG A 106 -17.38 -10.20 1.52
C ARG A 106 -15.93 -9.72 1.52
N GLN A 107 -15.68 -8.43 1.26
CA GLN A 107 -14.32 -7.87 1.30
C GLN A 107 -13.72 -7.99 2.69
N ASP A 108 -14.48 -7.64 3.73
CA ASP A 108 -14.02 -7.72 5.12
C ASP A 108 -13.62 -9.15 5.51
N ARG A 109 -14.39 -10.16 5.06
CA ARG A 109 -14.07 -11.58 5.27
C ARG A 109 -12.80 -11.98 4.54
N VAL A 110 -12.58 -11.50 3.30
CA VAL A 110 -11.34 -11.76 2.55
C VAL A 110 -10.13 -11.15 3.27
N ASN A 111 -10.25 -9.90 3.72
CA ASN A 111 -9.18 -9.22 4.44
C ASN A 111 -8.85 -9.92 5.77
N TYR A 112 -9.87 -10.37 6.50
CA TYR A 112 -9.69 -11.17 7.71
C TYR A 112 -9.00 -12.51 7.42
N ASN A 113 -9.36 -13.19 6.33
CA ASN A 113 -8.72 -14.44 5.93
C ASN A 113 -7.26 -14.25 5.47
N LEU A 114 -6.94 -13.14 4.79
CA LEU A 114 -5.55 -12.76 4.52
C LEU A 114 -4.77 -12.54 5.82
N TRP A 115 -5.37 -11.83 6.79
CA TRP A 115 -4.73 -11.62 8.08
C TRP A 115 -4.41 -12.95 8.76
N LYS A 116 -5.39 -13.86 8.83
CA LYS A 116 -5.20 -15.19 9.42
C LYS A 116 -4.19 -16.04 8.64
N ALA A 117 -4.13 -15.95 7.33
CA ALA A 117 -3.24 -16.77 6.53
C ALA A 117 -1.77 -16.30 6.61
N VAL A 118 -1.55 -14.99 6.59
CA VAL A 118 -0.21 -14.39 6.42
C VAL A 118 0.14 -13.47 7.59
N LEU A 119 -0.62 -12.40 7.81
CA LEU A 119 -0.20 -11.32 8.70
C LEU A 119 -0.10 -11.75 10.17
N GLN A 120 -0.89 -12.73 10.61
CA GLN A 120 -0.84 -13.15 12.01
C GLN A 120 0.47 -13.83 12.41
N LYS A 121 1.19 -14.41 11.45
CA LYS A 121 2.50 -15.02 11.69
C LYS A 121 3.58 -13.96 11.89
N GLU A 122 3.40 -12.80 11.25
CA GLU A 122 4.42 -11.76 11.10
C GLU A 122 4.18 -10.54 12.00
N LEU A 123 2.92 -10.28 12.34
CA LEU A 123 2.49 -9.15 13.14
C LEU A 123 1.94 -9.62 14.49
N ARG A 124 0.67 -10.03 14.50
CA ARG A 124 -0.06 -10.46 15.70
C ARG A 124 -1.31 -11.24 15.30
N PRO A 125 -1.85 -12.09 16.19
CA PRO A 125 -3.13 -12.76 15.96
C PRO A 125 -4.20 -11.80 15.45
N ALA A 126 -5.02 -12.26 14.50
CA ALA A 126 -6.17 -11.49 14.03
C ALA A 126 -7.07 -11.16 15.25
N PRO A 127 -7.38 -9.89 15.51
CA PRO A 127 -8.21 -9.54 16.66
C PRO A 127 -9.56 -10.27 16.59
N ALA A 128 -9.99 -10.87 17.70
CA ALA A 128 -11.22 -11.66 17.76
C ALA A 128 -12.46 -10.83 17.38
N ASN A 129 -12.45 -9.54 17.76
CA ASN A 129 -13.51 -8.58 17.45
C ASN A 129 -13.29 -7.86 16.11
N GLY A 130 -12.29 -8.29 15.34
CA GLY A 130 -11.89 -7.67 14.10
C GLY A 130 -11.13 -6.34 14.26
N ILE A 131 -10.75 -5.77 13.13
CA ILE A 131 -10.07 -4.47 13.06
C ILE A 131 -11.00 -3.48 12.37
N ARG A 132 -11.22 -2.33 13.01
CA ARG A 132 -11.78 -1.16 12.34
C ARG A 132 -10.65 -0.36 11.74
N THR A 133 -10.66 -0.22 10.43
CA THR A 133 -9.63 0.49 9.66
C THR A 133 -10.29 1.33 8.59
N HIS A 134 -9.54 2.33 8.13
CA HIS A 134 -9.97 3.22 7.07
C HIS A 134 -9.39 2.77 5.74
N CYS A 135 -10.15 2.96 4.66
CA CYS A 135 -9.67 2.68 3.31
C CYS A 135 -8.62 3.73 2.90
N TYR A 136 -7.34 3.36 2.95
CA TYR A 136 -6.19 4.15 2.57
C TYR A 136 -5.41 3.49 1.43
N VAL A 137 -5.47 4.10 0.25
CA VAL A 137 -4.70 3.63 -0.91
C VAL A 137 -3.51 4.54 -1.21
N THR A 138 -3.43 5.67 -0.52
CA THR A 138 -2.37 6.67 -0.68
C THR A 138 -1.83 7.05 0.69
N PHE A 139 -0.53 6.82 0.90
CA PHE A 139 0.14 7.04 2.17
C PHE A 139 1.62 7.33 1.95
N ALA A 140 2.23 8.01 2.92
CA ALA A 140 3.67 8.14 3.04
C ALA A 140 4.17 7.38 4.26
N ILE A 141 5.34 6.76 4.13
CA ILE A 141 5.92 5.91 5.15
C ILE A 141 7.43 6.02 5.13
N LYS A 142 8.02 5.95 6.32
CA LYS A 142 9.47 5.93 6.51
C LYS A 142 10.05 4.55 6.23
N ARG A 143 11.30 4.53 5.77
CA ARG A 143 12.09 3.31 5.60
C ARG A 143 12.09 2.44 6.84
N GLU A 144 12.29 3.05 8.00
CA GLU A 144 12.45 2.34 9.26
C GLU A 144 11.22 1.49 9.59
N ALA A 145 10.02 1.93 9.19
CA ALA A 145 8.78 1.16 9.36
C ALA A 145 8.71 -0.08 8.46
N PHE A 146 9.39 -0.07 7.31
CA PHE A 146 9.57 -1.30 6.52
C PHE A 146 10.63 -2.21 7.12
N LEU A 147 11.70 -1.63 7.65
CA LEU A 147 12.80 -2.39 8.22
C LEU A 147 12.47 -3.08 9.55
N THR A 148 11.30 -2.80 10.16
CA THR A 148 10.84 -3.54 11.33
C THR A 148 10.48 -5.00 11.04
N HIS A 149 10.32 -5.38 9.77
CA HIS A 149 9.97 -6.73 9.34
C HIS A 149 10.94 -7.22 8.26
N PRO A 150 11.51 -8.43 8.35
CA PRO A 150 12.41 -8.92 7.30
C PRO A 150 11.72 -9.00 5.93
N THR A 151 12.50 -8.93 4.85
CA THR A 151 11.99 -8.92 3.47
C THR A 151 11.02 -10.07 3.17
N ILE A 152 11.23 -11.23 3.80
CA ILE A 152 10.39 -12.42 3.66
C ILE A 152 8.93 -12.18 4.03
N VAL A 153 8.64 -11.25 4.94
CA VAL A 153 7.26 -10.86 5.30
C VAL A 153 6.52 -10.32 4.07
N TYR A 154 7.16 -9.41 3.33
CA TYR A 154 6.59 -8.82 2.12
C TYR A 154 6.45 -9.85 1.00
N SER A 155 7.42 -10.76 0.86
CA SER A 155 7.34 -11.89 -0.08
C SER A 155 6.18 -12.82 0.26
N ASN A 156 5.97 -13.17 1.54
CA ASN A 156 4.87 -14.02 1.98
C ASN A 156 3.49 -13.39 1.66
N ILE A 157 3.36 -12.07 1.83
CA ILE A 157 2.13 -11.34 1.46
C ILE A 157 1.95 -11.37 -0.07
N LEU A 158 3.02 -11.11 -0.83
CA LEU A 158 2.96 -11.13 -2.29
C LEU A 158 2.55 -12.51 -2.80
N ASP A 159 3.20 -13.58 -2.32
CA ASP A 159 2.92 -14.95 -2.72
C ASP A 159 1.47 -15.34 -2.41
N TYR A 160 0.94 -14.95 -1.26
CA TYR A 160 -0.48 -15.17 -0.94
C TYR A 160 -1.40 -14.45 -1.92
N LEU A 161 -1.13 -13.18 -2.24
CA LEU A 161 -1.93 -12.42 -3.21
C LEU A 161 -1.87 -12.99 -4.63
N LEU A 162 -0.79 -13.70 -4.97
CA LEU A 162 -0.61 -14.32 -6.29
C LEU A 162 -1.20 -15.73 -6.38
N THR A 163 -1.26 -16.46 -5.28
CA THR A 163 -1.63 -17.89 -5.25
C THR A 163 -3.02 -18.18 -4.69
N THR A 164 -3.63 -17.22 -3.99
CA THR A 164 -4.99 -17.37 -3.43
C THR A 164 -6.05 -17.72 -4.50
N SER A 165 -7.20 -18.25 -4.09
CA SER A 165 -8.36 -18.46 -4.98
C SER A 165 -9.28 -17.24 -5.09
N TYR A 166 -9.04 -16.19 -4.30
CA TYR A 166 -9.81 -14.96 -4.39
C TYR A 166 -9.56 -14.24 -5.72
N SER A 167 -10.63 -13.64 -6.25
CA SER A 167 -10.56 -12.86 -7.49
C SER A 167 -9.81 -11.54 -7.28
N ASP A 168 -9.32 -10.98 -8.38
CA ASP A 168 -8.62 -9.69 -8.39
C ASP A 168 -9.43 -8.55 -7.80
N TYR A 169 -10.75 -8.64 -7.90
CA TYR A 169 -11.64 -7.70 -7.25
C TYR A 169 -11.36 -7.62 -5.74
N TYR A 170 -11.19 -8.75 -5.06
CA TYR A 170 -10.95 -8.75 -3.61
C TYR A 170 -9.49 -8.53 -3.26
N THR A 171 -8.56 -9.12 -4.02
CA THR A 171 -7.12 -9.05 -3.71
C THR A 171 -6.49 -7.71 -4.06
N SER A 172 -7.04 -6.96 -5.02
CA SER A 172 -6.60 -5.57 -5.28
C SER A 172 -6.89 -4.61 -4.13
N ARG A 173 -7.81 -4.98 -3.23
CA ARG A 173 -8.28 -4.13 -2.14
C ARG A 173 -7.73 -4.53 -0.78
N THR A 174 -7.04 -5.65 -0.67
CA THR A 174 -6.62 -6.21 0.62
C THR A 174 -5.62 -5.36 1.39
N LEU A 175 -4.74 -4.61 0.71
CA LEU A 175 -3.80 -3.67 1.33
C LEU A 175 -4.30 -2.22 1.35
N GLU A 176 -5.52 -1.96 0.88
CA GLU A 176 -6.14 -0.63 0.99
C GLU A 176 -6.55 -0.30 2.43
N TYR A 177 -6.28 -1.16 3.40
CA TYR A 177 -6.85 -1.09 4.74
C TYR A 177 -5.84 -1.47 5.84
N ALA A 178 -4.56 -1.56 5.49
CA ALA A 178 -3.49 -2.02 6.36
C ALA A 178 -3.04 -0.94 7.35
#